data_AF-X8JCU1-F1
#
_entry.id   AF-X8JCU1-F1
#
_cell.length_a   1.000
_cell.length_b   1.000
_cell.length_c   1.000
_cell.angle_alpha   90.00
_cell.angle_beta   90.00
_cell.angle_gamma   90.00
#
_symmetry.space_group_name_H-M   'P 1'
#
loop_
_entity.id
_entity.type
_entity.pdbx_description
1 polymer ?
#
loop_
_entity_poly.entity_id
_entity_poly.type
_entity_poly.pdbx_seq_one_letter_code
_entity_poly.pdbx_strand_id
1 'polypeptide(L)'
;MVDLLQLLGTTHTSIKTLYPSIQLFVGSNDKPVIHFDVPWCKVHLAGICARDDPDHPVASDEILRQSLQLNPALQAINITIQPTWLKKPESIVGTHSSVVVAFEDPDGSVERMLLKSELFTFGEAVTVKKWYD
;
A
#
# COMPACT_ATOMS: atom_id res chain seq x y z
N MET A 1 31.31 -2.79 19.83
CA MET A 1 31.00 -1.37 20.06
C MET A 1 30.64 -0.80 18.70
N VAL A 2 29.34 -0.73 18.41
CA VAL A 2 28.81 -0.33 17.10
C VAL A 2 28.39 1.12 17.25
N ASP A 3 29.16 2.04 16.68
CA ASP A 3 28.78 3.45 16.65
C ASP A 3 27.59 3.63 15.71
N LEU A 4 26.42 3.84 16.29
CA LEU A 4 25.29 4.45 15.59
C LEU A 4 25.68 5.89 15.30
N LEU A 5 26.11 6.17 14.06
CA LEU A 5 26.15 7.53 13.55
C LEU A 5 24.72 8.05 13.40
N GLN A 6 24.17 8.60 14.49
CA GLN A 6 23.02 9.49 14.42
C GLN A 6 23.47 10.79 13.74
N LEU A 7 23.40 10.81 12.40
CA LEU A 7 23.54 12.05 11.64
C LEU A 7 22.26 12.86 11.81
N LEU A 8 22.28 13.75 12.80
CA LEU A 8 21.34 14.84 12.99
C LEU A 8 21.16 15.61 11.67
N GLY A 9 19.93 15.61 11.15
CA GLY A 9 19.46 16.64 10.23
C GLY A 9 20.05 16.63 8.81
N THR A 10 20.20 15.46 8.18
CA THR A 10 20.39 15.46 6.72
C THR A 10 19.04 15.67 6.04
N THR A 11 18.83 16.84 5.46
CA THR A 11 17.77 17.06 4.46
C THR A 11 17.80 15.92 3.45
N HIS A 12 16.63 15.39 3.08
CA HIS A 12 16.35 14.33 2.09
C HIS A 12 17.28 14.32 0.85
N THR A 13 17.82 15.48 0.49
CA THR A 13 18.77 15.73 -0.60
C THR A 13 20.20 15.18 -0.39
N SER A 14 20.68 15.04 0.85
CA SER A 14 22.12 14.87 1.12
C SER A 14 22.59 13.41 1.20
N ILE A 15 21.68 12.43 1.32
CA ILE A 15 22.07 11.02 1.43
C ILE A 15 22.67 10.49 0.11
N LYS A 16 22.20 11.02 -1.03
CA LYS A 16 22.73 10.70 -2.36
C LYS A 16 24.21 11.00 -2.49
N THR A 17 24.68 12.05 -1.82
CA THR A 17 26.08 12.48 -1.82
C THR A 17 26.98 11.51 -1.05
N LEU A 18 26.43 10.72 -0.12
CA LEU A 18 27.15 9.74 0.69
C LEU A 18 27.25 8.36 0.03
N TYR A 19 26.64 8.15 -1.14
CA TYR A 19 26.59 6.84 -1.81
C TYR A 19 27.95 6.18 -2.04
N PRO A 20 28.99 6.89 -2.53
CA PRO A 20 30.29 6.25 -2.73
C PRO A 20 30.88 5.70 -1.43
N SER A 21 30.68 6.41 -0.31
CA SER A 21 31.16 5.99 1.00
C SER A 21 30.36 4.82 1.56
N ILE A 22 29.04 4.79 1.36
CA ILE A 22 28.18 3.68 1.78
C ILE A 22 28.54 2.42 0.98
N GLN A 23 28.71 2.52 -0.35
CA GLN A 23 29.10 1.39 -1.20
C GLN A 23 30.46 0.80 -0.80
N LEU A 24 31.45 1.68 -0.57
CA LEU A 24 32.77 1.28 -0.09
C LEU A 24 32.70 0.54 1.25
N PHE A 25 31.85 1.00 2.17
CA PHE A 25 31.72 0.40 3.51
C PHE A 25 30.97 -0.93 3.51
N VAL A 26 29.91 -1.06 2.71
CA VAL A 26 29.08 -2.27 2.64
C VAL A 26 29.72 -3.35 1.75
N GLY A 27 30.73 -2.99 0.96
CA GLY A 27 31.43 -3.93 0.07
C GLY A 27 30.58 -4.44 -1.09
N SER A 28 29.49 -3.73 -1.41
CA SER A 28 28.59 -4.08 -2.51
C SER A 28 28.79 -3.13 -3.69
N ASN A 29 28.95 -3.70 -4.88
CA ASN A 29 28.98 -2.95 -6.14
C ASN A 29 27.57 -2.70 -6.69
N ASP A 30 26.54 -3.29 -6.09
CA ASP A 30 25.16 -3.04 -6.51
C ASP A 30 24.72 -1.65 -6.07
N LYS A 31 23.97 -0.96 -6.94
CA LYS A 31 23.41 0.34 -6.62
C LYS A 31 22.35 0.16 -5.51
N PRO A 32 22.53 0.72 -4.31
CA PRO A 32 21.54 0.57 -3.24
C PRO A 32 20.23 1.25 -3.63
N VAL A 33 19.12 0.55 -3.42
CA VAL A 33 17.79 1.16 -3.46
C VAL A 33 17.52 1.75 -2.08
N ILE A 34 17.32 3.07 -2.03
CA ILE A 34 17.05 3.79 -0.80
C ILE A 34 15.59 4.19 -0.77
N HIS A 35 14.93 3.75 0.29
CA HIS A 35 13.58 4.15 0.64
C HIS A 35 13.69 5.15 1.79
N PHE A 36 13.07 6.30 1.61
CA PHE A 36 12.94 7.25 2.70
C PHE A 36 11.77 6.85 3.58
N ASP A 37 11.85 7.19 4.86
CA ASP A 37 10.73 7.06 5.77
C ASP A 37 9.71 8.15 5.42
N VAL A 38 8.78 7.80 4.53
CA VAL A 38 7.70 8.68 4.07
C VAL A 38 6.45 8.37 4.90
N PRO A 39 5.78 9.38 5.48
CA PRO A 39 4.50 9.15 6.15
C PRO A 39 3.54 8.42 5.21
N TRP A 40 2.89 7.38 5.74
CA TRP A 40 1.99 6.53 5.00
C TRP A 40 0.69 6.36 5.77
N CYS A 41 -0.38 6.06 5.04
CA CYS A 41 -1.72 5.85 5.57
C CYS A 41 -2.29 4.55 5.05
N LYS A 42 -3.36 4.10 5.69
CA LYS A 42 -4.09 2.87 5.35
C LYS A 42 -5.56 3.19 5.23
N VAL A 43 -6.23 2.57 4.27
CA VAL A 43 -7.69 2.64 4.13
C VAL A 43 -8.30 1.25 4.12
N HIS A 44 -9.55 1.20 4.59
CA HIS A 44 -10.39 0.01 4.55
C HIS A 44 -11.35 0.13 3.38
N LEU A 45 -11.31 -0.84 2.47
CA LEU A 45 -12.28 -0.99 1.40
C LEU A 45 -13.32 -2.01 1.84
N ALA A 46 -14.53 -1.55 2.11
CA ALA A 46 -15.62 -2.35 2.66
C ALA A 46 -16.61 -2.79 1.57
N GLY A 47 -17.21 -3.95 1.79
CA GLY A 47 -18.31 -4.44 0.93
C GLY A 47 -17.83 -4.88 -0.45
N ILE A 48 -16.62 -5.41 -0.56
CA ILE A 48 -16.10 -5.92 -1.84
C ILE A 48 -16.65 -7.32 -2.06
N CYS A 49 -17.26 -7.57 -3.23
CA CYS A 49 -17.62 -8.91 -3.69
C CYS A 49 -16.36 -9.78 -3.79
N ALA A 50 -16.27 -10.78 -2.92
CA ALA A 50 -15.16 -11.73 -2.88
C ALA A 50 -15.43 -12.94 -3.79
N ARG A 51 -16.70 -13.25 -4.04
CA ARG A 51 -17.20 -14.35 -4.85
C ARG A 51 -18.68 -14.20 -5.14
N ASP A 52 -19.13 -14.71 -6.27
CA ASP A 52 -20.54 -14.63 -6.69
C ASP A 52 -21.47 -15.47 -5.81
N ASP A 53 -20.98 -16.63 -5.34
CA ASP A 53 -21.74 -17.59 -4.55
C ASP A 53 -20.90 -18.11 -3.37
N PRO A 54 -21.48 -18.41 -2.19
CA PRO A 54 -20.74 -18.96 -1.04
C PRO A 54 -20.02 -20.29 -1.29
N ASP A 55 -20.38 -21.04 -2.32
CA ASP A 55 -19.72 -22.30 -2.70
C ASP A 55 -18.56 -22.07 -3.70
N HIS A 56 -18.46 -20.86 -4.28
CA HIS A 56 -17.35 -20.50 -5.16
C HIS A 56 -16.08 -20.09 -4.37
N PRO A 57 -14.89 -20.28 -4.97
CA PRO A 57 -13.66 -19.79 -4.36
C PRO A 57 -13.65 -18.26 -4.32
N VAL A 58 -13.05 -17.71 -3.27
CA VAL A 58 -12.76 -16.28 -3.19
C VAL A 58 -11.76 -15.90 -4.28
N ALA A 59 -11.96 -14.75 -4.92
CA ALA A 59 -11.04 -14.19 -5.89
C ALA A 59 -9.63 -14.05 -5.29
N SER A 60 -8.62 -14.46 -6.04
CA SER A 60 -7.22 -14.35 -5.60
C SER A 60 -6.82 -12.89 -5.40
N ASP A 61 -5.80 -12.64 -4.57
CA ASP A 61 -5.22 -11.31 -4.40
C ASP A 61 -4.80 -10.68 -5.74
N GLU A 62 -4.33 -11.49 -6.70
CA GLU A 62 -3.93 -11.01 -8.02
C GLU A 62 -5.12 -10.47 -8.82
N ILE A 63 -6.21 -11.23 -8.88
CA ILE A 63 -7.44 -10.81 -9.56
C ILE A 63 -8.04 -9.57 -8.89
N LEU A 64 -8.03 -9.55 -7.55
CA LEU A 64 -8.44 -8.38 -6.77
C LEU A 64 -7.61 -7.14 -7.13
N ARG A 65 -6.28 -7.27 -7.16
CA ARG A 65 -5.38 -6.16 -7.51
C ARG A 65 -5.64 -5.65 -8.91
N GLN A 66 -5.76 -6.55 -9.89
CA GLN A 66 -6.04 -6.16 -11.27
C GLN A 66 -7.35 -5.37 -11.39
N SER A 67 -8.41 -5.82 -10.71
CA SER A 67 -9.68 -5.13 -10.68
C SER A 67 -9.57 -3.74 -10.01
N LEU A 68 -8.90 -3.65 -8.86
CA LEU A 68 -8.69 -2.37 -8.16
C LEU A 68 -7.79 -1.40 -8.94
N GLN A 69 -6.81 -1.91 -9.69
CA GLN A 69 -5.94 -1.10 -10.54
C GLN A 69 -6.68 -0.48 -11.73
N LEU A 70 -7.94 -0.84 -12.01
CA LEU A 70 -8.75 -0.12 -13.00
C LEU A 70 -9.22 1.26 -12.50
N ASN A 71 -9.11 1.53 -11.20
CA ASN A 71 -9.51 2.81 -10.62
C ASN A 71 -8.42 3.87 -10.80
N PRO A 72 -8.68 4.99 -11.49
CA PRO A 72 -7.69 6.04 -11.69
C PRO A 72 -7.14 6.61 -10.38
N ALA A 73 -8.00 6.70 -9.35
CA ALA A 73 -7.59 7.20 -8.03
C ALA A 73 -6.58 6.27 -7.32
N LEU A 74 -6.56 4.97 -7.63
CA LEU A 74 -5.57 4.02 -7.09
C LEU A 74 -4.32 3.92 -7.97
N GLN A 75 -4.41 4.20 -9.26
CA GLN A 75 -3.25 4.30 -10.15
C GLN A 75 -2.40 5.55 -9.85
N ALA A 76 -3.02 6.62 -9.36
CA ALA A 76 -2.39 7.91 -9.13
C ALA A 76 -1.58 7.99 -7.82
N ILE A 77 -1.59 6.95 -6.99
CA ILE A 77 -1.00 6.96 -5.64
C ILE A 77 0.13 5.96 -5.53
N ASN A 78 1.09 6.23 -4.64
CA ASN A 78 2.19 5.31 -4.38
C ASN A 78 1.80 4.29 -3.31
N ILE A 79 1.40 3.09 -3.74
CA ILE A 79 0.96 2.01 -2.85
C ILE A 79 2.17 1.38 -2.16
N THR A 80 2.18 1.38 -0.82
CA THR A 80 3.22 0.76 0.02
C THR A 80 2.86 -0.68 0.37
N ILE A 81 1.57 -0.98 0.55
CA ILE A 81 1.05 -2.35 0.75
C ILE A 81 -0.03 -2.58 -0.29
N GLN A 82 0.24 -3.55 -1.17
CA GLN A 82 -0.69 -3.94 -2.23
C GLN A 82 -2.06 -4.34 -1.66
N PRO A 83 -3.15 -4.11 -2.40
CA PRO A 83 -4.46 -4.57 -2.00
C PRO A 83 -4.46 -6.06 -1.65
N THR A 84 -4.96 -6.37 -0.47
CA THR A 84 -5.05 -7.72 0.09
C THR A 84 -6.31 -7.87 0.92
N TRP A 85 -6.87 -9.07 0.93
CA TRP A 85 -8.03 -9.35 1.76
C TRP A 85 -7.71 -9.15 3.26
N LEU A 86 -8.56 -8.42 3.97
CA LEU A 86 -8.44 -8.20 5.41
C LEU A 86 -8.53 -9.52 6.18
N LYS A 87 -9.39 -10.42 5.70
CA LYS A 87 -9.50 -11.80 6.18
C LYS A 87 -8.81 -12.72 5.20
N LYS A 88 -8.20 -13.80 5.71
CA LYS A 88 -7.66 -14.85 4.84
C LYS A 88 -8.78 -15.39 3.94
N PRO A 89 -8.53 -15.64 2.65
CA PRO A 89 -9.56 -16.12 1.72
C PRO A 89 -10.38 -17.30 2.26
N GLU A 90 -9.73 -18.24 2.95
CA GLU A 90 -10.36 -19.45 3.50
C GLU A 90 -11.31 -19.18 4.68
N SER A 91 -11.21 -17.99 5.29
CA SER A 91 -12.03 -17.57 6.44
C SER A 91 -13.21 -16.68 6.05
N ILE A 92 -13.36 -16.40 4.75
CA ILE A 92 -14.47 -15.60 4.22
C ILE A 92 -15.65 -16.53 3.95
N VAL A 93 -16.67 -16.46 4.83
CA VAL A 93 -17.87 -17.31 4.75
C VAL A 93 -18.95 -16.72 3.83
N GLY A 94 -19.01 -15.39 3.71
CA GLY A 94 -19.99 -14.70 2.85
C GLY A 94 -19.53 -14.54 1.41
N THR A 95 -20.36 -13.88 0.60
CA THR A 95 -20.00 -13.44 -0.77
C THR A 95 -19.18 -12.14 -0.76
N HIS A 96 -19.21 -11.39 0.35
CA HIS A 96 -18.52 -10.11 0.47
C HIS A 96 -17.49 -10.13 1.59
N SER A 97 -16.43 -9.34 1.41
CA SER A 97 -15.38 -9.17 2.38
C SER A 97 -14.85 -7.73 2.34
N SER A 98 -13.65 -7.55 2.87
CA SER A 98 -12.98 -6.28 3.02
C SER A 98 -11.54 -6.40 2.58
N VAL A 99 -11.01 -5.31 2.04
CA VAL A 99 -9.64 -5.21 1.55
C VAL A 99 -8.95 -4.06 2.25
N VAL A 100 -7.65 -4.21 2.45
CA VAL A 100 -6.78 -3.17 2.99
C VAL A 100 -5.83 -2.72 1.92
N VAL A 101 -5.62 -1.40 1.84
CA VAL A 101 -4.61 -0.77 0.98
C VAL A 101 -3.83 0.22 1.83
N ALA A 102 -2.50 0.23 1.69
CA ALA A 102 -1.67 1.27 2.29
C ALA A 102 -0.86 2.00 1.22
N PHE A 103 -0.66 3.30 1.42
CA PHE A 103 -0.06 4.21 0.45
C PHE A 103 0.71 5.32 1.16
N GLU A 104 1.67 5.92 0.47
CA GLU A 104 2.34 7.14 0.93
C GLU A 104 1.35 8.30 0.94
N ASP A 105 1.34 9.06 2.04
CA ASP A 105 0.47 10.22 2.21
C ASP A 105 1.15 11.28 3.09
N PRO A 106 2.16 12.00 2.55
CA PRO A 106 2.98 12.92 3.34
C PRO A 106 2.18 14.06 4.01
N ASP A 107 1.07 14.47 3.40
CA ASP A 107 0.26 15.63 3.81
C ASP A 107 -1.22 15.28 4.11
N GLY A 108 -1.57 13.99 4.11
CA GLY A 108 -2.92 13.52 4.34
C GLY A 108 -3.90 13.80 3.18
N SER A 109 -3.41 14.29 2.03
CA SER A 109 -4.27 14.63 0.89
C SER A 109 -4.79 13.38 0.19
N VAL A 110 -4.01 12.30 0.16
CA VAL A 110 -4.37 11.06 -0.53
C VAL A 110 -5.50 10.35 0.21
N GLU A 111 -5.43 10.23 1.54
CA GLU A 111 -6.52 9.68 2.36
C GLU A 111 -7.82 10.47 2.13
N ARG A 112 -7.75 11.81 2.19
CA ARG A 112 -8.91 12.69 1.99
C ARG A 112 -9.51 12.58 0.59
N MET A 113 -8.67 12.38 -0.43
CA MET A 113 -9.11 12.12 -1.80
C MET A 113 -9.82 10.77 -1.88
N LEU A 114 -9.18 9.69 -1.43
CA LEU A 114 -9.73 8.33 -1.53
C LEU A 114 -11.04 8.17 -0.76
N LEU A 115 -11.20 8.81 0.39
CA LEU A 115 -12.46 8.80 1.14
C LEU A 115 -13.64 9.44 0.39
N LYS A 116 -13.38 10.25 -0.65
CA LYS A 116 -14.39 10.90 -1.49
C LYS A 116 -14.48 10.29 -2.89
N SER A 117 -13.53 9.44 -3.26
CA SER A 117 -13.48 8.81 -4.58
C SER A 117 -14.52 7.71 -4.70
N GLU A 118 -15.18 7.65 -5.85
CA GLU A 118 -15.94 6.48 -6.26
C GLU A 118 -14.96 5.45 -6.80
N LEU A 119 -14.83 4.33 -6.08
CA LEU A 119 -14.02 3.19 -6.49
C LEU A 119 -14.93 2.04 -6.88
N PHE A 120 -14.47 1.21 -7.82
CA PHE A 120 -15.18 0.06 -8.30
C PHE A 120 -14.28 -1.17 -8.29
N THR A 121 -14.85 -2.34 -8.01
CA THR A 121 -14.18 -3.62 -8.18
C THR A 121 -15.20 -4.68 -8.56
N PHE A 122 -14.84 -5.56 -9.49
CA PHE A 122 -15.75 -6.62 -9.98
C PHE A 122 -17.11 -6.09 -10.48
N GLY A 123 -17.13 -4.86 -11.00
CA GLY A 123 -18.36 -4.21 -11.49
C GLY A 123 -19.22 -3.55 -10.41
N GLU A 124 -18.81 -3.59 -9.14
CA GLU A 124 -19.57 -3.01 -8.02
C GLU A 124 -18.83 -1.84 -7.37
N ALA A 125 -19.60 -0.89 -6.81
CA ALA A 125 -19.07 0.25 -6.09
C ALA A 125 -18.51 -0.16 -4.72
N VAL A 126 -17.35 0.38 -4.37
CA VAL A 126 -16.61 0.08 -3.14
C VAL A 126 -16.78 1.22 -2.14
N THR A 127 -17.05 0.87 -0.89
CA THR A 127 -17.08 1.87 0.19
C THR A 127 -15.69 2.03 0.79
N VAL A 128 -15.08 3.21 0.61
CA VAL A 128 -13.80 3.55 1.26
C VAL A 128 -14.07 4.07 2.67
N LYS A 129 -13.35 3.53 3.65
CA LYS A 129 -13.42 3.92 5.06
C LYS A 129 -12.03 4.23 5.59
N LYS A 130 -12.00 5.17 6.53
CA LYS A 130 -10.79 5.47 7.30
C LYS A 130 -10.42 4.24 8.12
N TRP A 131 -9.13 3.90 8.12
CA TRP A 131 -8.61 2.88 9.02
C TRP A 131 -8.52 3.44 10.44
N TYR A 132 -9.01 2.66 11.40
CA TYR A 132 -8.84 2.94 12.83
C TYR A 132 -7.96 1.83 13.39
N ASP A 133 -6.84 2.20 13.99
CA ASP A 133 -5.96 1.28 14.73
C ASP A 133 -6.56 0.90 16.09
#